data_AF-A0A835ZAA1-F1
#
_entry.id   AF-A0A835ZAA1-F1
#
_cell.length_a   1.000
_cell.length_b   1.000
_cell.length_c   1.000
_cell.angle_alpha   90.00
_cell.angle_beta   90.00
_cell.angle_gamma   90.00
#
_symmetry.space_group_name_H-M   'P 1'
#
loop_
_entity.id
_entity.type
_entity.pdbx_description
1 polymer ?
#
loop_
_entity_poly.entity_id
_entity_poly.type
_entity_poly.pdbx_seq_one_letter_code
_entity_poly.pdbx_strand_id
1 'polypeptide(L)'
;IAFGSAYMYEGDLTYYGGSQQGGACSQKYVPPGYLTVALNHNQFNNGYGCGMCLNACITNKPSGVECFKAIVDNACPECTHGDLDLGVAGDGRWHVSWSTVKCPPAAPIFDVQGSNFWYLKLKVEGQGPLHSVKVNEKQAVHTPDDFWVIEDPNGELGCPPTI
;
A
#
# COMPACT_ATOMS: atom_id res chain seq x y z
N ILE A 1 -22.36 3.47 21.78
CA ILE A 1 -21.50 2.82 20.77
C ILE A 1 -20.23 3.65 20.72
N ALA A 2 -19.15 3.17 21.34
CA ALA A 2 -17.86 3.87 21.32
C ALA A 2 -17.12 3.41 20.06
N PHE A 3 -16.91 4.33 19.12
CA PHE A 3 -15.95 4.13 18.05
C PHE A 3 -14.57 4.13 18.70
N GLY A 4 -13.85 3.01 18.61
CA GLY A 4 -12.45 2.97 19.01
C GLY A 4 -11.71 4.10 18.30
N SER A 5 -10.98 4.92 19.07
CA SER A 5 -10.12 5.97 18.54
C SER A 5 -9.26 5.37 17.43
N ALA A 6 -9.49 5.77 16.18
CA ALA A 6 -8.49 5.54 15.14
C ALA A 6 -7.19 6.17 15.64
N TYR A 7 -6.09 5.41 15.61
CA TYR A 7 -4.79 5.98 15.96
C TYR A 7 -4.48 7.08 14.94
N MET A 8 -4.31 8.30 15.44
CA MET A 8 -3.94 9.46 14.65
C MET A 8 -2.42 9.60 14.66
N TYR A 9 -1.86 9.79 13.49
CA TYR A 9 -0.44 10.11 13.27
C TYR A 9 -0.32 11.58 12.90
N GLU A 10 0.80 12.17 13.27
CA GLU A 10 1.17 13.54 12.90
C GLU A 10 2.60 13.53 12.38
N GLY A 11 2.87 14.37 11.39
CA GLY A 11 4.19 14.51 10.79
C GLY A 11 4.20 15.57 9.71
N ASP A 12 5.22 15.50 8.86
CA ASP A 12 5.36 16.34 7.69
C ASP A 12 4.82 15.66 6.43
N LEU A 13 4.36 16.49 5.49
CA LEU A 13 3.95 16.11 4.15
C LEU A 13 4.90 16.72 3.13
N THR A 14 5.52 15.87 2.32
CA THR A 14 6.31 16.25 1.14
C THR A 14 5.74 15.62 -0.13
N TYR A 15 6.45 15.79 -1.25
CA TYR A 15 6.05 15.30 -2.57
C TYR A 15 7.28 14.72 -3.28
N TYR A 16 7.23 13.46 -3.70
CA TYR A 16 8.26 12.88 -4.58
C TYR A 16 7.93 13.07 -6.06
N GLY A 17 6.64 13.22 -6.39
CA GLY A 17 6.15 13.40 -7.75
C GLY A 17 6.43 12.22 -8.70
N GLY A 18 5.81 12.23 -9.87
CA GLY A 18 6.26 11.39 -10.99
C GLY A 18 5.74 9.96 -11.07
N SER A 19 4.90 9.47 -10.16
CA SER A 19 4.10 8.26 -10.42
C SER A 19 2.80 8.21 -9.63
N GLN A 20 1.71 7.85 -10.30
CA GLN A 20 0.38 7.66 -9.69
C GLN A 20 0.10 6.19 -9.33
N GLN A 21 1.07 5.29 -9.52
CA GLN A 21 0.96 3.85 -9.28
C GLN A 21 2.34 3.20 -9.41
N GLY A 22 2.55 2.04 -8.78
CA GLY A 22 3.81 1.30 -8.78
C GLY A 22 4.52 1.41 -7.44
N GLY A 23 5.63 2.14 -7.42
CA GLY A 23 6.46 2.31 -6.24
C GLY A 23 7.07 1.01 -5.73
N ALA A 24 7.56 1.05 -4.49
CA ALA A 24 8.06 -0.14 -3.80
C ALA A 24 7.01 -1.25 -3.74
N CYS A 25 5.70 -0.93 -3.71
CA CYS A 25 4.64 -1.93 -3.65
C CYS A 25 4.30 -2.58 -5.00
N SER A 26 4.86 -2.16 -6.12
CA SER A 26 4.40 -2.58 -7.47
C SER A 26 2.88 -2.40 -7.67
N GLN A 27 2.30 -1.36 -7.07
CA GLN A 27 0.86 -1.11 -7.03
C GLN A 27 0.30 -0.86 -8.43
N LYS A 28 -0.80 -1.52 -8.81
CA LYS A 28 -1.53 -1.28 -10.06
C LYS A 28 -2.92 -0.72 -9.80
N TYR A 29 -3.51 -1.02 -8.65
CA TYR A 29 -4.83 -0.53 -8.28
C TYR A 29 -4.76 0.67 -7.34
N VAL A 30 -5.35 1.79 -7.77
CA VAL A 30 -5.61 2.97 -6.94
C VAL A 30 -7.12 3.23 -6.95
N PRO A 31 -7.80 3.30 -5.79
CA PRO A 31 -9.22 3.59 -5.76
C PRO A 31 -9.54 4.96 -6.38
N PRO A 32 -10.68 5.12 -7.07
CA PRO A 32 -11.05 6.42 -7.64
C PRO A 32 -11.06 7.54 -6.58
N GLY A 33 -10.38 8.65 -6.88
CA GLY A 33 -10.27 9.81 -5.99
C GLY A 33 -9.25 9.65 -4.85
N TYR A 34 -8.43 8.60 -4.85
CA TYR A 34 -7.30 8.43 -3.95
C TYR A 34 -6.01 8.88 -4.63
N LEU A 35 -5.11 9.47 -3.84
CA LEU A 35 -3.72 9.74 -4.24
C LEU A 35 -2.82 8.58 -3.84
N THR A 36 -1.62 8.51 -4.42
CA THR A 36 -0.55 7.62 -3.95
C THR A 36 0.32 8.32 -2.91
N VAL A 37 0.88 7.55 -1.98
CA VAL A 37 1.71 8.06 -0.89
C VAL A 37 2.75 7.03 -0.45
N ALA A 38 3.93 7.53 -0.10
CA ALA A 38 4.99 6.75 0.51
C ALA A 38 4.97 6.89 2.04
N LEU A 39 5.26 5.78 2.73
CA LEU A 39 5.44 5.75 4.19
C LEU A 39 6.91 5.63 4.57
N ASN A 40 7.29 6.11 5.76
CA ASN A 40 8.61 5.82 6.32
C ASN A 40 8.87 4.33 6.47
N HIS A 41 10.15 3.98 6.62
CA HIS A 41 10.62 2.60 6.72
C HIS A 41 9.83 1.73 7.71
N ASN A 42 9.57 2.24 8.92
CA ASN A 42 8.91 1.48 9.97
C ASN A 42 7.42 1.27 9.69
N GLN A 43 6.72 2.29 9.17
CA GLN A 43 5.29 2.21 8.85
C GLN A 43 5.03 1.49 7.51
N PHE A 44 5.97 1.54 6.57
CA PHE A 44 5.97 0.70 5.36
C PHE A 44 6.11 -0.79 5.70
N ASN A 45 6.86 -1.10 6.78
CA ASN A 45 6.98 -2.42 7.38
C ASN A 45 7.29 -3.52 6.34
N ASN A 46 8.38 -3.36 5.60
CA ASN A 46 8.82 -4.34 4.59
C ASN A 46 7.69 -4.79 3.63
N GLY A 47 6.87 -3.83 3.18
CA GLY A 47 5.76 -4.06 2.24
C GLY A 47 4.42 -4.42 2.88
N TYR A 48 4.36 -4.73 4.18
CA TYR A 48 3.06 -4.98 4.86
C TYR A 48 2.19 -3.72 4.98
N GLY A 49 2.74 -2.53 4.73
CA GLY A 49 1.98 -1.30 4.61
C GLY A 49 1.32 -1.09 3.24
N CYS A 50 1.65 -1.89 2.23
CA CYS A 50 1.16 -1.73 0.87
C CYS A 50 -0.37 -1.88 0.78
N GLY A 51 -1.00 -1.06 -0.06
CA GLY A 51 -2.44 -1.06 -0.24
C GLY A 51 -3.24 -0.46 0.93
N MET A 52 -2.57 0.07 1.96
CA MET A 52 -3.21 0.74 3.09
C MET A 52 -3.88 2.04 2.64
N CYS A 53 -5.15 2.22 3.02
CA CYS A 53 -5.88 3.45 2.75
C CYS A 53 -5.80 4.41 3.93
N LEU A 54 -5.58 5.69 3.64
CA LEU A 54 -5.43 6.76 4.62
C LEU A 54 -6.47 7.85 4.38
N ASN A 55 -6.85 8.54 5.46
CA ASN A 55 -7.43 9.89 5.39
C ASN A 55 -6.46 10.85 6.07
N ALA A 56 -5.98 11.83 5.31
CA ALA A 56 -4.95 12.77 5.74
C ALA A 56 -5.44 14.21 5.57
N CYS A 57 -5.06 15.08 6.49
CA CYS A 57 -5.43 16.49 6.50
C CYS A 57 -4.20 17.35 6.72
N ILE A 58 -3.95 18.28 5.80
CA ILE A 58 -2.94 19.32 5.94
C ILE A 58 -3.49 20.36 6.90
N THR A 59 -2.77 20.63 7.99
CA THR A 59 -3.30 21.43 9.12
C THR A 59 -2.77 22.86 9.17
N ASN A 60 -1.69 23.16 8.46
CA ASN A 60 -1.01 24.46 8.52
C ASN A 60 -1.11 25.29 7.22
N LYS A 61 -2.05 24.97 6.32
CA LYS A 61 -2.31 25.77 5.12
C LYS A 61 -2.98 27.11 5.47
N PRO A 62 -2.56 28.24 4.87
CA PRO A 62 -3.21 29.54 5.10
C PRO A 62 -4.69 29.57 4.71
N SER A 63 -5.08 28.75 3.71
CA SER A 63 -6.46 28.57 3.27
C SER A 63 -7.31 27.73 4.22
N GLY A 64 -6.74 27.25 5.33
CA GLY A 64 -7.37 26.34 6.27
C GLY A 64 -7.01 24.88 6.01
N VAL A 65 -7.69 23.99 6.74
CA VAL A 65 -7.46 22.55 6.68
C VAL A 65 -7.90 21.99 5.33
N GLU A 66 -7.03 21.20 4.70
CA GLU A 66 -7.32 20.52 3.44
C GLU A 66 -7.10 19.02 3.61
N CYS A 67 -8.14 18.22 3.36
CA CYS A 67 -8.08 16.78 3.52
C CYS A 67 -8.15 16.03 2.20
N PHE A 68 -7.46 14.90 2.13
CA PHE A 68 -7.42 14.01 1.00
C PHE A 68 -7.38 12.54 1.46
N LYS A 69 -7.67 11.65 0.51
CA LYS A 69 -7.54 10.20 0.69
C LYS A 69 -6.35 9.70 -0.10
N ALA A 70 -5.62 8.76 0.48
CA ALA A 70 -4.45 8.19 -0.17
C ALA A 70 -4.38 6.68 0.01
N ILE A 71 -3.66 6.01 -0.88
CA ILE A 71 -3.27 4.61 -0.79
C ILE A 71 -1.76 4.49 -0.79
N VAL A 72 -1.23 3.66 0.11
CA VAL A 72 0.21 3.42 0.20
C VAL A 72 0.67 2.56 -0.96
N ASP A 73 1.54 3.11 -1.79
CA ASP A 73 2.14 2.44 -2.96
C ASP A 73 3.67 2.40 -2.91
N ASN A 74 4.29 3.16 -2.01
CA ASN A 74 5.73 3.33 -2.01
C ASN A 74 6.32 3.44 -0.59
N ALA A 75 7.65 3.38 -0.52
CA ALA A 75 8.42 3.61 0.68
C ALA A 75 9.22 4.91 0.56
N CYS A 76 9.33 5.66 1.65
CA CYS A 76 10.20 6.81 1.84
C CYS A 76 11.15 6.49 3.00
N PRO A 77 12.25 5.75 2.78
CA PRO A 77 13.08 5.23 3.88
C PRO A 77 13.67 6.30 4.80
N GLU A 78 13.87 7.52 4.30
CA GLU A 78 14.38 8.68 5.00
C GLU A 78 13.32 9.48 5.78
N CYS A 79 12.04 9.25 5.50
CA CYS A 79 10.93 9.91 6.20
C CYS A 79 10.90 9.49 7.68
N THR A 80 10.46 10.40 8.56
CA THR A 80 10.28 10.10 9.98
C THR A 80 8.91 9.49 10.25
N HIS A 81 8.69 8.99 11.47
CA HIS A 81 7.41 8.40 11.84
C HIS A 81 6.29 9.44 11.77
N GLY A 82 5.20 9.13 11.06
CA GLY A 82 4.09 10.04 10.82
C GLY A 82 4.22 10.88 9.55
N ASP A 83 5.42 10.98 8.97
CA ASP A 83 5.60 11.69 7.70
C ASP A 83 4.97 10.92 6.54
N LEU A 84 4.47 11.69 5.56
CA LEU A 84 3.90 11.21 4.31
C LEU A 84 4.61 11.90 3.13
N ASP A 85 4.84 11.15 2.06
CA ASP A 85 5.46 11.70 0.85
C ASP A 85 4.60 11.37 -0.38
N LEU A 86 3.94 12.39 -0.95
CA LEU A 86 2.89 12.21 -1.95
C LEU A 86 3.44 11.96 -3.36
N GLY A 87 2.77 11.07 -4.10
CA GLY A 87 3.11 10.76 -5.50
C GLY A 87 2.65 11.78 -6.53
N VAL A 88 1.96 12.84 -6.09
CA VAL A 88 1.60 13.98 -6.96
C VAL A 88 2.67 15.06 -6.92
N ALA A 89 2.74 15.86 -7.98
CA ALA A 89 3.56 17.07 -7.96
C ALA A 89 3.00 18.07 -6.93
N GLY A 90 3.89 18.70 -6.19
CA GLY A 90 3.56 19.73 -5.21
C GLY A 90 4.81 20.44 -4.73
N ASP A 91 4.62 21.46 -3.92
CA ASP A 91 5.69 22.27 -3.36
C ASP A 91 5.59 22.40 -1.85
N GLY A 92 6.73 22.74 -1.26
CA GLY A 92 6.86 22.97 0.17
C GLY A 92 6.84 21.71 1.03
N ARG A 93 6.69 21.94 2.33
CA ARG A 93 6.62 20.95 3.40
C ARG A 93 5.51 21.41 4.33
N TRP A 94 4.52 20.55 4.56
CA TRP A 94 3.31 20.91 5.30
C TRP A 94 3.15 20.02 6.52
N HIS A 95 2.45 20.49 7.54
CA HIS A 95 2.07 19.60 8.65
C HIS A 95 0.84 18.81 8.24
N VAL A 96 0.88 17.50 8.50
CA VAL A 96 -0.21 16.59 8.21
C VAL A 96 -0.61 15.82 9.45
N SER A 97 -1.91 15.60 9.58
CA SER A 97 -2.48 14.65 10.53
C SER A 97 -3.29 13.61 9.75
N TRP A 98 -3.09 12.34 10.05
CA TRP A 98 -3.71 11.26 9.29
C TRP A 98 -4.03 10.03 10.13
N SER A 99 -4.95 9.21 9.62
CA SER A 99 -5.30 7.93 10.20
C SER A 99 -5.54 6.90 9.10
N THR A 100 -5.41 5.63 9.46
CA THR A 100 -5.79 4.53 8.58
C THR A 100 -7.31 4.43 8.49
N VAL A 101 -7.80 4.19 7.29
CA VAL A 101 -9.23 4.04 7.02
C VAL A 101 -9.47 2.76 6.22
N LYS A 102 -10.70 2.24 6.29
CA LYS A 102 -11.09 1.12 5.43
C LYS A 102 -11.02 1.57 3.96
N CYS A 103 -10.37 0.76 3.12
CA CYS A 103 -10.39 0.99 1.67
C CYS A 103 -11.81 0.86 1.10
N PRO A 104 -12.13 1.57 0.01
CA PRO A 104 -13.37 1.35 -0.72
C PRO A 104 -13.48 -0.12 -1.15
N PRO A 105 -14.68 -0.72 -1.11
CA PRO A 105 -14.84 -2.11 -1.51
C PRO A 105 -14.46 -2.28 -2.99
N ALA A 106 -13.62 -3.28 -3.26
CA ALA A 106 -13.28 -3.72 -4.60
C ALA A 106 -13.27 -5.25 -4.66
N ALA A 107 -13.51 -5.82 -5.85
CA ALA A 107 -13.22 -7.22 -6.07
C ALA A 107 -11.70 -7.46 -5.94
N PRO A 108 -11.26 -8.64 -5.49
CA PRO A 108 -9.83 -8.99 -5.51
C PRO A 108 -9.27 -8.88 -6.93
N ILE A 109 -8.13 -8.22 -7.06
CA ILE A 109 -7.40 -8.09 -8.32
C ILE A 109 -6.13 -8.92 -8.18
N PHE A 110 -5.90 -9.84 -9.09
CA PHE A 110 -4.75 -10.74 -9.07
C PHE A 110 -3.73 -10.32 -10.13
N ASP A 111 -2.46 -10.24 -9.75
CA ASP A 111 -1.34 -10.03 -10.67
C ASP A 111 -0.29 -11.12 -10.47
N VAL A 112 0.18 -11.73 -11.56
CA VAL A 112 1.19 -12.78 -11.53
C VAL A 112 2.43 -12.32 -12.28
N GLN A 113 3.61 -12.53 -11.68
CA GLN A 113 4.88 -12.10 -12.28
C GLN A 113 5.91 -13.23 -12.27
N GLY A 114 6.48 -13.56 -13.43
CA GLY A 114 7.54 -14.57 -13.54
C GLY A 114 7.14 -15.99 -13.08
N SER A 115 5.84 -16.27 -12.95
CA SER A 115 5.32 -17.54 -12.44
C SER A 115 5.48 -18.68 -13.47
N ASN A 116 5.70 -19.89 -12.97
CA ASN A 116 5.79 -21.13 -13.74
C ASN A 116 5.30 -22.32 -12.89
N PHE A 117 5.42 -23.54 -13.41
CA PHE A 117 4.91 -24.75 -12.74
C PHE A 117 5.50 -25.03 -11.35
N TRP A 118 6.69 -24.52 -11.05
CA TRP A 118 7.41 -24.74 -9.79
C TRP A 118 7.39 -23.52 -8.86
N TYR A 119 6.86 -22.39 -9.35
CA TYR A 119 7.01 -21.09 -8.72
C TYR A 119 5.80 -20.20 -9.03
N LEU A 120 5.09 -19.75 -8.00
CA LEU A 120 4.04 -18.74 -8.10
C LEU A 120 4.47 -17.48 -7.37
N LYS A 121 4.41 -16.34 -8.04
CA LYS A 121 4.55 -15.01 -7.44
C LYS A 121 3.30 -14.21 -7.76
N LEU A 122 2.46 -14.04 -6.75
CA LEU A 122 1.11 -13.49 -6.83
C LEU A 122 0.99 -12.23 -5.99
N LYS A 123 0.41 -11.17 -6.56
CA LYS A 123 -0.05 -10.00 -5.81
C LYS A 123 -1.57 -9.97 -5.82
N VAL A 124 -2.15 -9.52 -4.71
CA VAL A 124 -3.60 -9.42 -4.50
C VAL A 124 -3.93 -8.01 -4.06
N GLU A 125 -4.65 -7.27 -4.90
CA GLU A 125 -5.03 -5.88 -4.62
C GLU A 125 -6.55 -5.74 -4.39
N GLY A 126 -6.95 -4.54 -3.97
CA GLY A 126 -8.36 -4.18 -3.73
C GLY A 126 -8.91 -4.60 -2.37
N GLN A 127 -8.12 -5.32 -1.55
CA GLN A 127 -8.53 -5.81 -0.23
C GLN A 127 -7.93 -5.00 0.95
N GLY A 128 -7.10 -3.99 0.66
CA GLY A 128 -6.24 -3.36 1.66
C GLY A 128 -5.01 -4.21 1.99
N PRO A 129 -4.27 -3.88 3.06
CA PRO A 129 -3.08 -4.62 3.46
C PRO A 129 -3.41 -6.06 3.84
N LEU A 130 -2.66 -7.00 3.26
CA LEU A 130 -2.80 -8.42 3.56
C LEU A 130 -1.68 -8.87 4.51
N HIS A 131 -2.04 -9.68 5.51
CA HIS A 131 -1.08 -10.25 6.46
C HIS A 131 -0.74 -11.71 6.17
N SER A 132 -1.54 -12.38 5.35
CA SER A 132 -1.28 -13.77 4.96
C SER A 132 -2.01 -14.13 3.67
N VAL A 133 -1.35 -14.87 2.80
CA VAL A 133 -1.96 -15.55 1.65
C VAL A 133 -1.65 -17.04 1.70
N LYS A 134 -2.65 -17.87 1.38
CA LYS A 134 -2.48 -19.31 1.18
C LYS A 134 -3.00 -19.70 -0.19
N VAL A 135 -2.30 -20.59 -0.87
CA VAL A 135 -2.74 -21.19 -2.14
C VAL A 135 -2.68 -22.70 -1.95
N ASN A 136 -3.79 -23.40 -2.18
CA ASN A 136 -3.91 -24.84 -1.94
C ASN A 136 -3.36 -25.26 -0.57
N GLU A 137 -3.76 -24.52 0.47
CA GLU A 137 -3.34 -24.69 1.87
C GLU A 137 -1.85 -24.42 2.17
N LYS A 138 -1.00 -24.23 1.15
CA LYS A 138 0.41 -23.84 1.31
C LYS A 138 0.51 -22.35 1.66
N GLN A 139 1.26 -22.03 2.71
CA GLN A 139 1.49 -20.66 3.15
C GLN A 139 2.45 -19.96 2.19
N ALA A 140 2.04 -18.82 1.65
CA ALA A 140 2.90 -17.98 0.83
C ALA A 140 3.82 -17.12 1.70
N VAL A 141 5.02 -16.85 1.17
CA VAL A 141 6.01 -15.95 1.75
C VAL A 141 5.80 -14.55 1.16
N HIS A 142 5.59 -13.57 2.02
CA HIS A 142 5.47 -12.16 1.61
C HIS A 142 6.83 -11.59 1.19
N THR A 143 6.83 -10.76 0.15
CA THR A 143 8.01 -10.05 -0.34
C THR A 143 7.87 -8.54 -0.17
N PRO A 144 8.97 -7.78 -0.07
CA PRO A 144 8.92 -6.33 0.17
C PRO A 144 8.18 -5.53 -0.91
N ASP A 145 8.05 -6.09 -2.11
CA ASP A 145 7.31 -5.53 -3.24
C ASP A 145 5.82 -5.91 -3.29
N ASP A 146 5.28 -6.39 -2.16
CA ASP A 146 3.88 -6.76 -1.95
C ASP A 146 3.38 -7.91 -2.84
N PHE A 147 4.30 -8.83 -3.16
CA PHE A 147 3.95 -10.12 -3.71
C PHE A 147 3.98 -11.21 -2.64
N TRP A 148 3.36 -12.33 -2.99
CA TRP A 148 3.28 -13.54 -2.22
C TRP A 148 3.86 -14.67 -3.07
N VAL A 149 4.95 -15.25 -2.59
CA VAL A 149 5.70 -16.28 -3.29
C VAL A 149 5.41 -17.64 -2.70
N ILE A 150 5.19 -18.61 -3.58
CA ILE A 150 5.12 -20.03 -3.24
C ILE A 150 6.05 -20.78 -4.19
N GLU A 151 6.93 -21.57 -3.60
CA GLU A 151 7.76 -22.53 -4.32
C GLU A 151 7.20 -23.92 -4.08
N ASP A 152 7.12 -24.72 -5.14
CA ASP A 152 6.69 -26.09 -5.06
C ASP A 152 7.63 -26.99 -5.85
N PRO A 153 8.60 -27.63 -5.19
CA PRO A 153 9.57 -28.48 -5.85
C PRO A 153 8.94 -29.74 -6.46
N ASN A 154 7.70 -30.09 -6.09
CA ASN A 154 6.98 -31.22 -6.65
C ASN A 154 6.15 -30.84 -7.89
N GLY A 155 6.04 -29.54 -8.21
CA GLY A 155 5.31 -29.04 -9.38
C GLY A 155 3.79 -29.16 -9.22
N GLU A 156 3.30 -29.35 -7.99
CA GLU A 156 1.89 -29.54 -7.66
C GLU A 156 1.12 -28.21 -7.58
N LEU A 157 1.79 -27.06 -7.81
CA LEU A 157 1.12 -25.77 -7.95
C LEU A 157 0.10 -25.75 -9.09
N GLY A 158 0.24 -26.65 -10.08
CA GLY A 158 -0.74 -26.86 -11.13
C GLY A 158 -1.04 -25.58 -11.91
N CYS A 159 -0.03 -25.02 -12.58
CA CYS A 159 -0.18 -23.85 -13.45
C CYS A 159 -0.28 -24.26 -14.95
N PRO A 160 -0.72 -23.39 -15.88
CA PRO A 160 -1.02 -21.99 -15.67
C PRO A 160 -2.33 -21.87 -14.89
N PRO A 161 -2.46 -20.93 -13.94
CA PRO A 161 -3.74 -20.71 -13.31
C PRO A 161 -4.65 -20.20 -14.43
N THR A 162 -5.74 -20.90 -14.72
CA THR A 162 -6.87 -20.26 -15.40
C THR A 162 -7.29 -19.08 -14.53
N ILE A 163 -6.98 -17.88 -15.02
CA ILE A 163 -7.47 -16.60 -14.49
C ILE A 163 -8.99 -16.57 -14.61
#